data_AF-F5LPS3-F1
#
_entry.id   AF-F5LPS3-F1
#
_cell.length_a   1.000
_cell.length_b   1.000
_cell.length_c   1.000
_cell.angle_alpha   90.00
_cell.angle_beta   90.00
_cell.angle_gamma   90.00
#
_symmetry.space_group_name_H-M   'P 1'
#
loop_
_entity.id
_entity.type
_entity.pdbx_description
1 polymer ?
#
loop_
_entity_poly.entity_id
_entity_poly.type
_entity_poly.pdbx_seq_one_letter_code
_entity_poly.pdbx_strand_id
1 'polypeptide(L)' 'MRRLGELENDIGRVAVFLASEDSAYITGQTIMVDGGATKLR' A
#
# COMPACT_ATOMS: atom_id res chain seq x y z
N MET A 1 11.97 8.37 -10.10
CA MET A 1 10.59 7.86 -10.15
C MET A 1 10.48 7.01 -11.41
N ARG A 2 10.23 5.69 -11.30
CA ARG A 2 10.26 4.78 -12.46
C ARG A 2 8.91 4.66 -13.18
N ARG A 3 7.79 4.96 -12.52
CA ARG A 3 6.45 5.13 -13.11
C ARG A 3 5.47 5.77 -12.11
N LEU A 4 4.36 6.29 -12.60
CA LEU A 4 3.18 6.58 -11.78
C LEU A 4 2.46 5.27 -11.43
N GLY A 5 1.86 5.20 -10.24
CA GLY A 5 1.05 4.05 -9.82
C GLY A 5 -0.29 4.00 -10.56
N GLU A 6 -0.81 2.79 -10.73
CA GLU A 6 -2.14 2.51 -11.27
C GLU A 6 -3.13 2.24 -10.13
N LEU A 7 -4.35 2.77 -10.26
CA LEU A 7 -5.37 2.69 -9.22
C LEU A 7 -5.72 1.26 -8.84
N GLU A 8 -6.10 0.44 -9.82
CA GLU A 8 -6.57 -0.93 -9.58
C GLU A 8 -5.43 -1.86 -9.17
N ASN A 9 -4.33 -1.77 -9.91
CA ASN A 9 -3.20 -2.68 -9.78
C ASN A 9 -2.33 -2.36 -8.56
N ASP A 10 -2.05 -1.10 -8.26
CA ASP A 10 -1.12 -0.77 -7.18
C ASP A 10 -1.87 -0.46 -5.87
N ILE A 11 -2.91 0.37 -5.92
CA ILE A 11 -3.67 0.76 -4.72
C ILE A 11 -4.76 -0.25 -4.36
N GLY A 12 -5.52 -0.70 -5.36
CA GLY A 12 -6.63 -1.64 -5.18
C GLY A 12 -6.19 -2.95 -4.53
N ARG A 13 -5.06 -3.51 -4.97
CA ARG A 13 -4.52 -4.74 -4.36
C ARG A 13 -4.15 -4.57 -2.89
N VAL A 14 -3.56 -3.44 -2.50
CA VAL A 14 -3.23 -3.16 -1.09
C VAL A 14 -4.51 -2.94 -0.27
N ALA A 15 -5.52 -2.28 -0.83
CA ALA A 15 -6.81 -2.13 -0.18
C ALA A 15 -7.50 -3.47 0.07
N VAL A 16 -7.47 -4.39 -0.91
CA VAL A 16 -8.00 -5.75 -0.76
C VAL A 16 -7.23 -6.53 0.31
N PHE A 17 -5.90 -6.43 0.35
CA PHE A 17 -5.08 -7.04 1.42
C PHE A 17 -5.47 -6.50 2.80
N LEU A 18 -5.62 -5.18 2.96
CA LEU A 18 -6.02 -4.58 4.23
C LEU A 18 -7.46 -4.89 4.64
N ALA A 19 -8.29 -5.31 3.70
CA ALA A 19 -9.64 -5.79 3.97
C ALA A 19 -9.69 -7.32 4.21
N SER A 20 -8.60 -8.05 3.97
CA SER A 20 -8.55 -9.51 4.15
C SER A 20 -8.07 -9.91 5.55
N GLU A 21 -8.33 -11.17 5.90
CA GLU A 21 -7.85 -11.78 7.14
C GLU A 21 -6.32 -11.84 7.23
N ASP A 22 -5.61 -11.74 6.10
CA ASP A 22 -4.14 -11.76 6.06
C ASP A 22 -3.54 -10.54 6.78
N SER A 23 -4.32 -9.47 6.94
CA SER A 23 -3.93 -8.26 7.65
C SER A 23 -4.44 -8.19 9.10
N ALA A 24 -4.97 -9.29 9.65
CA ALA A 24 -5.67 -9.28 10.95
C ALA A 24 -4.83 -8.77 12.15
N TYR A 25 -3.50 -8.77 12.05
CA TYR A 25 -2.60 -8.25 13.08
C TYR A 25 -1.99 -6.88 12.74
N ILE A 26 -2.43 -6.23 11.65
CA ILE A 26 -1.97 -4.92 11.22
C ILE A 26 -3.01 -3.88 11.60
N THR A 27 -2.68 -3.03 12.57
CA THR A 27 -3.52 -1.91 12.98
C THR A 27 -2.68 -0.71 13.41
N GLY A 28 -3.23 0.50 13.25
CA GLY A 28 -2.56 1.76 13.62
C GLY A 28 -1.32 2.09 12.79
N GLN A 29 -1.10 1.41 11.65
CA GLN A 29 0.04 1.65 10.77
C GLN A 29 -0.36 2.46 9.53
N THR A 30 0.57 3.26 9.02
CA THR A 30 0.47 3.88 7.70
C THR A 30 1.32 3.09 6.72
N ILE A 31 0.70 2.58 5.65
CA ILE A 31 1.40 1.85 4.58
C ILE A 31 1.51 2.77 3.36
N MET A 32 2.74 3.16 3.03
CA MET A 32 3.02 4.00 1.88
C MET A 32 3.08 3.16 0.59
N VAL A 33 2.13 3.39 -0.32
CA VAL A 33 2.06 2.72 -1.62
C VAL A 33 2.39 3.73 -2.73
N ASP A 34 3.62 4.23 -2.72
CA ASP A 34 4.03 5.37 -3.57
C ASP A 34 5.20 5.07 -4.52
N GLY A 35 5.58 3.79 -4.64
CA GLY A 35 6.71 3.37 -5.46
C GLY A 35 8.07 3.83 -4.95
N GLY A 36 8.19 4.14 -3.65
CA GLY A 36 9.42 4.60 -3.01
C GLY A 36 9.67 6.09 -3.21
N ALA A 37 8.62 6.88 -3.44
CA ALA A 37 8.71 8.34 -3.55
C ALA A 37 9.01 8.97 -2.18
N THR A 38 8.40 8.45 -1.12
CA THR A 38 8.64 8.84 0.27
C THR A 38 9.70 7.94 0.87
N LYS A 39 10.75 8.54 1.43
CA LYS A 39 11.67 7.84 2.33
C LYS A 39 11.34 8.19 3.76
N LEU A 40 11.05 7.17 4.56
CA LEU A 40 11.07 7.30 6.02
C LEU A 40 12.53 7.59 6.43
N ARG A 41 12.72 8.61 7.27
CA ARG A 41 14.01 8.97 7.85
C ARG A 41 14.21 8.25 9.18
#